data_AF-A0A1V3WZA9-F1
#
_entry.id   AF-A0A1V3WZA9-F1
#
_cell.length_a   1.000
_cell.length_b   1.000
_cell.length_c   1.000
_cell.angle_alpha   90.00
_cell.angle_beta   90.00
_cell.angle_gamma   90.00
#
_symmetry.space_group_name_H-M   'P 1'
#
loop_
_entity.id
_entity.type
_entity.pdbx_description
1 polymer ?
#
loop_
_entity_poly.entity_id
_entity_poly.type
_entity_poly.pdbx_seq_one_letter_code
_entity_poly.pdbx_strand_id
1 'polypeptide(L)'
;MDQIMTGAARPAQIAAFAVAMTMKVPTAEEVAELAGVMLDHARPMPATPFRMTPSMSSVPVATGSIRSTCPRWRPSWWPPPVCPWSNTATGRHRRCRGSRHLGSARVRIDLDADQVVRSLEEVGIGFCFAPQFHPSYRHASVVRREIGVPTVFNLLGPLTNPARPRAG
;
A
#
# COMPACT_ATOMS: atom_id res chain seq x y z
N MET A 1 8.87 -15.57 -6.97
CA MET A 1 7.75 -14.85 -6.32
C MET A 1 6.40 -15.48 -6.61
N ASP A 2 6.12 -15.85 -7.87
CA ASP A 2 4.83 -16.41 -8.27
C ASP A 2 4.39 -17.62 -7.45
N GLN A 3 5.31 -18.57 -7.21
CA GLN A 3 5.06 -19.72 -6.33
C GLN A 3 4.63 -19.34 -4.90
N ILE A 4 5.08 -18.19 -4.38
CA ILE A 4 4.68 -17.69 -3.07
C ILE A 4 3.26 -17.10 -3.14
N MET A 5 2.94 -16.39 -4.22
CA MET A 5 1.63 -15.75 -4.41
C MET A 5 0.53 -16.78 -4.73
N THR A 6 0.84 -17.86 -5.45
CA THR A 6 -0.09 -18.96 -5.74
C THR A 6 -0.26 -19.94 -4.58
N GLY A 7 0.57 -19.85 -3.53
CA GLY A 7 0.56 -20.76 -2.40
C GLY A 7 1.22 -22.12 -2.68
N ALA A 8 1.92 -22.27 -3.81
CA ALA A 8 2.67 -23.49 -4.15
C ALA A 8 3.96 -23.63 -3.32
N ALA A 9 4.51 -22.54 -2.80
CA ALA A 9 5.70 -22.56 -1.96
C ALA A 9 5.39 -23.01 -0.53
N ARG A 10 6.16 -23.98 -0.02
CA ARG A 10 6.07 -24.42 1.37
C ARG A 10 6.58 -23.33 2.32
N PRO A 11 6.11 -23.27 3.58
CA PRO A 11 6.59 -22.28 4.56
C PRO A 11 8.11 -22.24 4.71
N ALA A 12 8.76 -23.41 4.74
CA ALA A 12 10.23 -23.52 4.80
C ALA A 12 10.92 -22.92 3.56
N GLN A 13 10.33 -23.06 2.36
CA GLN A 13 10.88 -22.49 1.13
C GLN A 13 10.73 -20.96 1.12
N ILE A 14 9.61 -20.43 1.61
CA ILE A 14 9.39 -18.98 1.75
C ILE A 14 10.40 -18.39 2.75
N ALA A 15 10.66 -19.09 3.86
CA ALA A 15 11.61 -18.64 4.88
C ALA A 15 13.06 -18.65 4.38
N ALA A 16 13.50 -19.78 3.81
CA ALA A 16 14.83 -19.89 3.17
C ALA A 16 14.99 -18.82 2.09
N PHE A 17 13.95 -18.68 1.27
CA PHE A 17 13.56 -17.52 0.46
C PHE A 17 14.10 -16.18 0.97
N ALA A 18 13.37 -15.71 1.96
CA ALA A 18 13.48 -14.38 2.53
C ALA A 18 14.85 -14.14 3.15
N VAL A 19 15.36 -15.11 3.91
CA VAL A 19 16.62 -14.99 4.64
C VAL A 19 17.80 -14.99 3.66
N ALA A 20 17.85 -15.93 2.71
CA ALA A 20 18.94 -16.02 1.74
C ALA A 20 19.05 -14.75 0.88
N MET A 21 17.93 -14.23 0.37
CA MET A 21 17.93 -12.97 -0.39
C MET A 21 18.38 -11.78 0.44
N THR A 22 18.01 -11.74 1.72
CA THR A 22 18.43 -10.66 2.61
C THR A 22 19.93 -10.71 2.89
N MET A 23 20.48 -11.91 3.13
CA MET A 23 21.91 -12.10 3.36
C MET A 23 22.76 -11.84 2.10
N LYS A 24 22.25 -12.22 0.93
CA LYS A 24 22.91 -11.96 -0.36
C LYS A 24 22.99 -10.47 -0.70
N VAL A 25 22.10 -9.66 -0.11
CA VAL A 25 21.80 -8.28 -0.52
C VAL A 25 21.12 -8.26 -1.90
N PRO A 26 19.81 -7.98 -1.98
CA PRO A 26 19.07 -8.05 -3.24
C PRO A 26 19.43 -6.88 -4.17
N THR A 27 19.49 -7.14 -5.48
CA THR A 27 19.72 -6.09 -6.48
C THR A 27 18.42 -5.34 -6.80
N ALA A 28 18.53 -4.16 -7.42
CA ALA A 28 17.35 -3.39 -7.84
C ALA A 28 16.47 -4.16 -8.84
N GLU A 29 17.07 -4.90 -9.76
CA GLU A 29 16.37 -5.73 -10.75
C GLU A 29 15.57 -6.84 -10.06
N GLU A 30 16.18 -7.55 -9.11
CA GLU A 30 15.51 -8.61 -8.36
C GLU A 30 14.33 -8.06 -7.56
N VAL A 31 14.50 -6.94 -6.87
CA VAL A 31 13.40 -6.31 -6.12
C VAL A 31 12.29 -5.86 -7.07
N ALA A 32 12.63 -5.34 -8.24
CA ALA A 32 11.66 -4.94 -9.26
C ALA A 32 10.87 -6.15 -9.80
N GLU A 33 11.52 -7.29 -10.06
CA GLU A 33 10.85 -8.52 -10.46
C GLU A 33 9.90 -9.05 -9.39
N LEU A 34 10.34 -9.06 -8.12
CA LEU A 34 9.48 -9.46 -7.00
C LEU A 34 8.26 -8.54 -6.87
N ALA A 35 8.45 -7.23 -7.03
CA ALA A 35 7.37 -6.26 -6.99
C ALA A 35 6.42 -6.40 -8.19
N GLY A 36 6.94 -6.62 -9.39
CA GLY A 36 6.16 -6.85 -10.60
C GLY A 36 5.21 -8.04 -10.45
N VAL A 37 5.74 -9.18 -10.02
CA VAL A 37 4.91 -10.37 -9.79
C VAL A 37 3.88 -10.14 -8.67
N MET A 38 4.20 -9.37 -7.62
CA MET A 38 3.20 -8.99 -6.62
C MET A 38 2.07 -8.15 -7.21
N LEU A 39 2.40 -7.21 -8.10
CA LEU A 39 1.44 -6.35 -8.79
C LEU A 39 0.55 -7.14 -9.76
N ASP A 40 1.05 -8.20 -10.38
CA ASP A 40 0.26 -9.06 -11.28
C ASP A 40 -0.78 -9.90 -10.54
N HIS A 41 -0.50 -10.24 -9.27
CA HIS A 41 -1.42 -10.92 -8.36
C HIS A 41 -2.28 -9.96 -7.52
N ALA A 42 -2.09 -8.64 -7.68
CA ALA A 42 -2.86 -7.65 -6.98
C ALA A 42 -4.26 -7.53 -7.58
N ARG A 43 -5.25 -7.12 -6.77
CA ARG A 43 -6.53 -6.69 -7.32
C ARG A 43 -6.33 -5.44 -8.16
N PRO A 44 -6.74 -5.44 -9.44
CA PRO A 44 -6.56 -4.28 -10.29
C PRO A 44 -7.43 -3.12 -9.79
N MET A 45 -6.87 -1.91 -9.86
CA MET A 45 -7.64 -0.68 -9.71
C MET A 45 -8.08 -0.22 -11.11
N PRO A 46 -9.31 0.29 -11.28
CA PRO A 46 -9.70 0.97 -12.52
C PRO A 46 -8.71 2.09 -12.85
N ALA A 47 -8.42 2.26 -14.15
CA ALA A 47 -7.52 3.32 -14.59
C ALA A 47 -8.08 4.69 -14.21
N THR A 48 -7.33 5.45 -13.43
CA THR A 48 -7.70 6.83 -13.09
C THR A 48 -6.93 7.80 -13.99
N PRO A 49 -7.56 8.90 -14.47
CA PRO A 49 -6.89 9.89 -15.31
C PRO A 49 -5.92 10.79 -14.51
N PHE A 50 -5.84 10.62 -13.19
CA PHE A 50 -5.10 11.52 -12.33
C PHE A 50 -3.63 11.11 -12.17
N ARG A 51 -2.72 12.10 -12.20
CA ARG A 51 -1.33 11.88 -11.81
C ARG A 51 -1.27 11.81 -10.28
N MET A 52 -1.00 10.61 -9.76
CA MET A 52 -0.99 10.35 -8.33
C MET A 52 0.42 10.34 -7.78
N THR A 53 0.62 10.91 -6.60
CA THR A 53 1.90 10.78 -5.87
C THR A 53 1.88 9.56 -4.94
N PRO A 54 2.93 8.72 -4.95
CA PRO A 54 3.06 7.66 -3.97
C PRO A 54 3.30 8.29 -2.59
N SER A 55 2.47 7.94 -1.60
CA SER A 55 2.74 8.22 -0.19
C SER A 55 2.63 6.94 0.62
N MET A 56 3.65 6.65 1.43
CA MET A 56 3.68 5.49 2.31
C MET A 56 3.44 5.86 3.78
N SER A 57 3.40 7.16 4.09
CA SER A 57 3.06 7.62 5.42
C SER A 57 1.55 7.51 5.63
N SER A 58 1.13 7.22 6.86
CA SER A 58 -0.20 7.61 7.32
C SER A 58 -0.27 9.11 7.08
N VAL A 59 -0.85 9.52 5.95
CA VAL A 59 -1.06 10.93 5.67
C VAL A 59 -1.77 11.46 6.90
N PRO A 60 -1.26 12.48 7.60
CA PRO A 60 -2.12 13.22 8.48
C PRO A 60 -3.19 13.76 7.53
N VAL A 61 -4.34 13.07 7.49
CA VAL A 61 -5.55 13.65 6.95
C VAL A 61 -5.68 14.91 7.77
N ALA A 62 -5.31 16.04 7.17
CA ALA A 62 -5.56 17.33 7.75
C ALA A 62 -7.05 17.32 8.01
N THR A 63 -7.41 17.22 9.29
CA THR A 63 -8.78 17.30 9.80
C THR A 63 -9.25 18.74 9.66
N GLY A 64 -9.16 19.31 8.46
CA GLY A 64 -10.09 20.32 8.03
C GLY A 64 -11.34 19.55 7.66
N SER A 65 -12.37 19.66 8.48
CA SER A 65 -13.74 19.26 8.17
C SER A 65 -14.01 19.33 6.65
N ILE A 66 -13.93 18.20 5.93
CA ILE A 66 -14.40 18.13 4.54
C ILE A 66 -15.91 17.95 4.62
N ARG A 67 -16.57 18.99 5.12
CA ARG A 67 -17.91 19.32 4.65
C ARG A 67 -17.73 19.65 3.18
N SER A 68 -18.40 18.88 2.33
CA SER A 68 -18.87 19.28 1.02
C SER A 68 -17.81 19.86 0.07
N THR A 69 -17.64 19.16 -1.06
CA THR A 69 -17.22 19.71 -2.37
C THR A 69 -15.71 19.84 -2.62
N CYS A 70 -15.20 19.09 -3.60
CA CYS A 70 -14.40 19.68 -4.69
C CYS A 70 -14.51 18.84 -5.98
N PRO A 71 -14.47 19.48 -7.16
CA PRO A 71 -15.23 19.06 -8.33
C PRO A 71 -14.37 18.30 -9.34
N ARG A 72 -15.04 17.69 -10.32
CA ARG A 72 -14.53 17.16 -11.60
C ARG A 72 -13.53 18.08 -12.35
N TRP A 73 -13.35 19.32 -11.90
CA TRP A 73 -12.39 20.31 -12.35
C TRP A 73 -11.54 20.81 -11.16
N ARG A 74 -10.28 20.32 -11.06
CA ARG A 74 -9.29 20.82 -10.11
C ARG A 74 -8.37 21.86 -10.77
N PRO A 75 -8.16 23.05 -10.18
CA PRO A 75 -7.14 24.02 -10.63
C PRO A 75 -5.72 23.44 -10.51
N SER A 76 -4.81 23.85 -11.38
CA SER A 76 -3.43 23.33 -11.47
C SER A 76 -2.57 23.56 -10.21
N TRP A 77 -2.94 24.49 -9.34
CA TRP A 77 -2.22 24.83 -8.10
C TRP A 77 -2.62 23.97 -6.89
N TRP A 78 -3.64 23.12 -7.01
CA TRP A 78 -4.04 22.20 -5.94
C TRP A 78 -3.10 20.98 -5.87
N PRO A 79 -2.75 20.47 -4.66
CA PRO A 79 -1.88 19.30 -4.53
C PRO A 79 -2.39 18.07 -5.30
N PRO A 80 -1.51 17.31 -5.99
CA PRO A 80 -1.94 16.14 -6.75
C PRO A 80 -2.66 15.14 -5.85
N PRO A 81 -3.64 14.39 -6.39
CA PRO A 81 -4.34 13.38 -5.64
C PRO A 81 -3.36 12.33 -5.10
N VAL A 82 -3.58 11.92 -3.86
CA VAL A 82 -2.68 11.01 -3.15
C VAL A 82 -3.38 9.68 -2.95
N CYS A 83 -2.67 8.59 -3.23
CA CYS A 83 -3.14 7.24 -2.96
C CYS A 83 -2.23 6.54 -1.93
N PRO A 84 -2.46 6.74 -0.62
CA PRO A 84 -1.62 6.13 0.38
C PRO A 84 -1.82 4.63 0.42
N TRP A 85 -0.71 3.91 0.63
CA TRP A 85 -0.70 2.47 0.84
C TRP A 85 -0.22 2.18 2.25
N SER A 86 -0.89 1.27 2.97
CA SER A 86 -0.28 0.60 4.13
C SER A 86 -0.86 -0.79 4.40
N ASN A 87 -0.07 -1.60 5.11
CA ASN A 87 -0.52 -2.88 5.69
C ASN A 87 -1.18 -2.70 7.06
N THR A 88 -1.20 -1.48 7.61
CA THR A 88 -1.67 -1.18 8.96
C THR A 88 -2.82 -0.17 8.91
N ALA A 89 -3.97 -0.63 9.39
CA ALA A 89 -5.11 0.19 9.77
C ALA A 89 -4.78 1.03 11.02
N THR A 90 -3.96 2.08 10.92
CA THR A 90 -3.66 2.93 12.07
C THR A 90 -4.80 3.91 12.35
N GLY A 91 -5.86 3.41 13.00
CA GLY A 91 -6.64 4.15 14.00
C GLY A 91 -6.03 4.09 15.40
N ARG A 92 -4.90 3.38 15.57
CA ARG A 92 -4.12 3.37 16.82
C ARG A 92 -2.63 3.51 16.53
N HIS A 93 -2.19 4.75 16.35
CA HIS A 93 -0.78 5.11 16.42
C HIS A 93 -0.31 5.01 17.89
N ARG A 94 0.25 3.86 18.29
CA ARG A 94 1.08 3.79 19.50
C ARG A 94 2.46 4.32 19.09
N ARG A 95 2.64 5.63 19.30
CA ARG A 95 3.89 6.40 19.28
C ARG A 95 4.49 6.74 17.90
N CYS A 96 3.84 7.64 17.18
CA CYS A 96 4.57 8.69 16.46
C CYS A 96 4.51 9.97 17.31
N ARG A 97 5.65 10.37 17.91
CA ARG A 97 5.81 11.64 18.62
C ARG A 97 5.62 12.77 17.60
N GLY A 98 4.44 13.38 17.60
CA GLY A 98 4.07 14.47 16.69
C GLY A 98 2.56 14.62 16.45
N SER A 99 1.78 13.54 16.60
CA SER A 99 0.32 13.58 16.42
C SER A 99 -0.42 13.39 17.74
N ARG A 100 -0.60 14.48 18.48
CA ARG A 100 -1.67 14.60 19.47
C ARG A 100 -2.82 15.21 18.68
N HIS A 101 -3.87 14.44 18.31
CA HIS A 101 -5.27 14.87 18.00
C HIS A 101 -6.09 13.94 17.07
N LEU A 102 -5.62 12.76 16.65
CA LEU A 102 -6.36 11.94 15.67
C LEU A 102 -6.98 10.67 16.27
N GLY A 103 -7.80 10.83 17.32
CA GLY A 103 -8.56 9.73 17.93
C GLY A 103 -9.98 9.51 17.38
N SER A 104 -10.48 10.37 16.49
CA SER A 104 -11.94 10.50 16.27
C SER A 104 -12.43 10.57 14.81
N ALA A 105 -11.56 10.49 13.80
CA ALA A 105 -12.01 10.40 12.40
C ALA A 105 -12.17 8.92 12.00
N ARG A 106 -13.43 8.43 11.92
CA ARG A 106 -13.76 7.09 11.42
C ARG A 106 -13.61 7.04 9.89
N VAL A 107 -12.38 7.06 9.39
CA VAL A 107 -12.11 6.83 7.97
C VAL A 107 -12.32 5.35 7.69
N ARG A 108 -13.23 5.04 6.76
CA ARG A 108 -13.41 3.67 6.26
C ARG A 108 -12.22 3.35 5.37
N ILE A 109 -11.47 2.31 5.73
CA ILE A 109 -10.19 1.95 5.11
C ILE A 109 -10.28 0.64 4.32
N ASP A 110 -11.35 -0.13 4.52
CA ASP A 110 -11.70 -1.38 3.85
C ASP A 110 -12.53 -1.12 2.57
N LEU A 111 -12.12 -0.15 1.77
CA LEU A 111 -12.80 0.23 0.53
C LEU A 111 -12.41 -0.69 -0.62
N ASP A 112 -13.39 -1.10 -1.42
CA ASP A 112 -13.12 -1.78 -2.69
C ASP A 112 -12.46 -0.85 -3.73
N ALA A 113 -11.97 -1.42 -4.82
CA ALA A 113 -11.24 -0.67 -5.84
C ALA A 113 -12.07 0.50 -6.42
N ASP A 114 -13.35 0.29 -6.67
CA ASP A 114 -14.25 1.31 -7.23
C ASP A 114 -14.57 2.42 -6.22
N GLN A 115 -14.66 2.07 -4.93
CA GLN A 115 -14.83 3.03 -3.84
C GLN A 115 -13.56 3.86 -3.62
N VAL A 116 -12.37 3.26 -3.76
CA VAL A 116 -11.10 4.00 -3.70
C VAL A 116 -11.03 5.00 -4.85
N VAL A 117 -11.41 4.61 -6.07
CA VAL A 117 -11.48 5.51 -7.23
C VAL A 117 -12.46 6.66 -7.00
N ARG A 118 -13.67 6.38 -6.50
CA ARG A 118 -14.62 7.44 -6.15
C ARG A 118 -14.07 8.39 -5.08
N SER A 119 -13.42 7.87 -4.05
CA SER A 119 -12.77 8.69 -3.01
C SER A 119 -11.68 9.60 -3.60
N LEU A 120 -10.93 9.12 -4.59
CA LEU A 120 -9.94 9.93 -5.30
C LEU A 120 -10.59 11.03 -6.14
N GLU A 121 -11.70 10.72 -6.82
CA GLU A 121 -12.43 11.68 -7.66
C GLU A 121 -13.12 12.78 -6.83
N GLU A 122 -13.78 12.40 -5.72
CA GLU A 122 -14.59 13.30 -4.91
C GLU A 122 -13.78 14.07 -3.87
N VAL A 123 -12.79 13.41 -3.25
CA VAL A 123 -12.03 13.96 -2.11
C VAL A 123 -10.60 14.31 -2.51
N GLY A 124 -10.05 13.67 -3.55
CA GLY A 124 -8.64 13.77 -3.92
C GLY A 124 -7.71 12.88 -3.10
N ILE A 125 -8.25 11.99 -2.26
CA ILE A 125 -7.48 11.04 -1.44
C ILE A 125 -8.20 9.68 -1.46
N GLY A 126 -7.46 8.62 -1.75
CA GLY A 126 -7.97 7.24 -1.70
C GLY A 126 -6.98 6.32 -1.00
N PHE A 127 -7.42 5.55 -0.01
CA PHE A 127 -6.54 4.68 0.76
C PHE A 127 -6.61 3.23 0.24
N CYS A 128 -5.47 2.68 -0.16
CA CYS A 128 -5.35 1.28 -0.58
C CYS A 128 -4.91 0.43 0.61
N PHE A 129 -5.85 -0.33 1.20
CA PHE A 129 -5.53 -1.24 2.29
C PHE A 129 -4.90 -2.53 1.77
N ALA A 130 -3.62 -2.76 2.09
CA ALA A 130 -2.84 -3.79 1.43
C ALA A 130 -3.44 -5.22 1.50
N PRO A 131 -4.02 -5.71 2.61
CA PRO A 131 -4.65 -7.04 2.63
C PRO A 131 -5.83 -7.19 1.66
N GLN A 132 -6.51 -6.10 1.32
CA GLN A 132 -7.62 -6.10 0.37
C GLN A 132 -7.13 -6.16 -1.07
N PHE A 133 -6.02 -5.47 -1.37
CA PHE A 133 -5.45 -5.42 -2.71
C PHE A 133 -4.41 -6.52 -3.00
N HIS A 134 -3.84 -7.15 -1.96
CA HIS A 134 -2.85 -8.22 -2.07
C HIS A 134 -3.28 -9.49 -1.29
N PRO A 135 -4.44 -10.08 -1.62
CA PRO A 135 -4.98 -11.22 -0.85
C PRO A 135 -4.09 -12.46 -0.92
N SER A 136 -3.37 -12.65 -2.03
CA SER A 136 -2.41 -13.73 -2.26
C SER A 136 -1.17 -13.61 -1.36
N TYR A 137 -0.85 -12.41 -0.89
CA TYR A 137 0.29 -12.16 -0.01
C TYR A 137 0.10 -12.75 1.42
N ARG A 138 -1.08 -13.29 1.73
CA ARG A 138 -1.35 -14.01 2.99
C ARG A 138 -0.41 -15.21 3.19
N HIS A 139 0.01 -15.87 2.11
CA HIS A 139 0.91 -17.02 2.15
C HIS A 139 2.29 -16.65 2.71
N ALA A 140 2.80 -15.47 2.36
CA ALA A 140 4.05 -14.94 2.92
C ALA A 140 3.86 -14.33 4.32
N SER A 141 2.66 -13.84 4.63
CA SER A 141 2.41 -13.07 5.86
C SER A 141 2.58 -13.89 7.14
N VAL A 142 2.21 -15.17 7.14
CA VAL A 142 2.39 -16.07 8.30
C VAL A 142 3.87 -16.29 8.57
N VAL A 143 4.61 -16.72 7.54
CA VAL A 143 6.05 -16.97 7.60
C VAL A 143 6.83 -15.73 8.04
N ARG A 144 6.47 -14.54 7.54
CA ARG A 144 7.11 -13.28 7.95
C ARG A 144 6.94 -12.98 9.44
N ARG A 145 5.78 -13.33 10.03
CA ARG A 145 5.54 -13.15 11.46
C ARG A 145 6.36 -14.13 12.30
N GLU A 146 6.49 -15.37 11.84
CA GLU A 146 7.29 -16.41 12.50
C GLU A 146 8.79 -16.11 12.46
N ILE A 147 9.30 -15.63 11.33
CA ILE A 147 10.72 -15.25 11.18
C ILE A 147 11.08 -14.07 12.10
N GLY A 148 10.16 -13.11 12.29
CA GLY A 148 10.32 -12.03 13.27
C GLY A 148 11.41 -10.99 12.98
N VAL A 149 12.16 -11.12 11.87
CA VAL A 149 13.22 -10.19 11.46
C VAL A 149 12.91 -9.52 10.11
N PRO A 150 13.45 -8.30 9.85
CA PRO A 150 13.30 -7.63 8.55
C PRO A 150 13.92 -8.46 7.41
N THR A 151 13.24 -8.50 6.27
CA THR A 151 13.71 -9.22 5.06
C THR A 151 13.45 -8.41 3.79
N VAL A 152 13.84 -8.93 2.62
CA VAL A 152 13.53 -8.33 1.30
C VAL A 152 12.05 -7.96 1.13
N PHE A 153 11.14 -8.70 1.77
CA PHE A 153 9.70 -8.42 1.76
C PHE A 153 9.32 -7.06 2.37
N ASN A 154 10.16 -6.47 3.21
CA ASN A 154 9.95 -5.14 3.77
C ASN A 154 10.17 -4.03 2.72
N LEU A 155 10.92 -4.31 1.65
CA LEU A 155 11.14 -3.38 0.55
C LEU A 155 9.95 -3.34 -0.43
N LEU A 156 9.18 -4.41 -0.51
CA LEU A 156 8.13 -4.57 -1.52
C LEU A 156 6.89 -3.70 -1.25
N GLY A 157 6.61 -3.34 0.01
CA GLY A 157 5.44 -2.53 0.38
C GLY A 157 5.26 -1.25 -0.46
N PRO A 158 6.23 -0.32 -0.46
CA PRO A 158 6.13 0.90 -1.28
C PRO A 158 6.09 0.63 -2.79
N LEU A 159 6.71 -0.46 -3.24
CA LEU A 159 6.90 -0.74 -4.67
C LEU A 159 5.70 -1.43 -5.31
N THR A 160 4.75 -1.90 -4.51
CA THR A 160 3.67 -2.77 -5.01
C THR A 160 2.30 -2.09 -5.08
N ASN A 161 2.25 -0.74 -4.97
CA ASN A 161 1.03 0.08 -5.00
C ASN A 161 0.04 -0.29 -6.14
N PRO A 162 -1.22 -0.76 -5.87
CA PRO A 162 -2.08 -1.23 -6.96
C PRO A 162 -2.52 -0.06 -7.85
N ALA A 163 -2.48 1.18 -7.34
CA ALA A 163 -2.74 2.39 -8.10
C ALA A 163 -1.61 2.74 -9.07
N ARG A 164 -0.45 2.05 -8.97
CA ARG A 164 0.77 2.26 -9.77
C ARG A 164 1.08 3.75 -9.99
N PRO A 165 1.16 4.56 -8.92
CA PRO A 165 1.44 5.98 -9.03
C PRO A 165 2.81 6.17 -9.69
N ARG A 166 2.87 6.99 -10.74
CA ARG A 166 4.14 7.32 -11.39
C ARG A 166 4.89 8.31 -10.51
N ALA A 167 6.13 7.97 -10.14
CA ALA A 167 7.02 8.92 -9.49
C ALA A 167 7.18 10.15 -10.38
N GLY A 168 7.06 11.30 -9.73
CA GLY A 168 6.91 12.59 -10.37
C GLY A 168 8.20 13.12 -10.95
#